data_AF-A0A2V1DD48-F1
#
_entry.id   AF-A0A2V1DD48-F1
#
_cell.length_a   1.000
_cell.length_b   1.000
_cell.length_c   1.000
_cell.angle_alpha   90.00
_cell.angle_beta   90.00
_cell.angle_gamma   90.00
#
_symmetry.space_group_name_H-M   'P 1'
#
loop_
_entity.id
_entity.type
_entity.pdbx_description
1 polymer ?
#
loop_
_entity_poly.entity_id
_entity_poly.type
_entity_poly.pdbx_seq_one_letter_code
_entity_poly.pdbx_strand_id
1 'polypeptide(L)'
;MTSIKGAFSSRALPQIVLFGDSLTAYSFDDQTRGFGWYLERMYKDKAEIDNQGFAGYTTSSIKRDFDRLIERITQPDAAPTLFITIFLGANDACFVGKSEYVPLPLFEDNIRSFISTILSKDELSHTKIVLITPPPINVPDPEDEPYDEDEDLGMGPLMQAALARARPEPKEERAYRTYMSKKRYADAIMRISKAFDAERVVGLDYWKALVDAGLKDQGRSGGDEDAYDEDKLPGCGLHTAKQFREGYFTDGLHLGVLGYQVLNESLMDVVLGKWPELATRA
;
A
#
# COMPACT_ATOMS: atom_id res chain seq x y z
N MET A 1 3.12 32.01 -52.00
CA MET A 1 3.76 30.76 -51.53
C MET A 1 3.71 30.75 -50.01
N THR A 2 2.64 30.19 -49.46
CA THR A 2 2.41 30.15 -48.01
C THR A 2 2.91 28.81 -47.50
N SER A 3 4.07 28.82 -46.84
CA SER A 3 4.64 27.63 -46.21
C SER A 3 3.96 27.43 -44.86
N ILE A 4 3.00 26.50 -44.81
CA ILE A 4 2.44 26.00 -43.55
C ILE A 4 3.47 25.00 -43.01
N LYS A 5 4.35 25.46 -42.12
CA LYS A 5 5.10 24.55 -41.25
C LYS A 5 4.10 23.98 -40.25
N GLY A 6 3.59 22.78 -40.55
CA GLY A 6 2.91 21.96 -39.55
C GLY A 6 3.89 21.71 -38.41
N ALA A 7 3.60 22.25 -37.23
CA ALA A 7 4.29 21.87 -36.01
C ALA A 7 3.97 20.39 -35.77
N PHE A 8 5.00 19.54 -35.81
CA PHE A 8 4.90 18.20 -35.27
C PHE A 8 4.67 18.35 -33.76
N SER A 9 3.42 18.24 -33.33
CA SER A 9 3.13 17.97 -31.92
C SER A 9 3.66 16.57 -31.65
N SER A 10 4.81 16.46 -30.98
CA SER A 10 5.18 15.21 -30.33
C SER A 10 4.07 14.93 -29.32
N ARG A 11 3.20 13.95 -29.62
CA ARG A 11 2.20 13.50 -28.64
C ARG A 11 2.97 13.16 -27.36
N ALA A 12 2.62 13.81 -26.25
CA ALA A 12 3.14 13.46 -24.94
C ALA A 12 3.01 11.94 -24.75
N LEU A 13 4.03 11.33 -24.13
CA LEU A 13 3.94 9.91 -23.78
C LEU A 13 2.69 9.70 -22.91
N PRO A 14 2.03 8.53 -23.02
CA PRO A 14 0.97 8.21 -22.07
C PRO A 14 1.55 8.16 -20.64
N GLN A 15 0.69 8.23 -19.64
CA GLN A 15 1.10 8.26 -18.23
C GLN A 15 0.55 7.08 -17.43
N ILE A 16 1.24 6.75 -16.35
CA ILE A 16 0.79 5.87 -15.28
C ILE A 16 0.76 6.69 -14.00
N VAL A 17 -0.39 6.76 -13.35
CA VAL A 17 -0.55 7.57 -12.13
C VAL A 17 -0.48 6.68 -10.91
N LEU A 18 0.41 7.02 -9.98
CA LEU A 18 0.54 6.34 -8.70
C LEU A 18 -0.12 7.20 -7.62
N PHE A 19 -1.36 6.88 -7.27
CA PHE A 19 -2.13 7.64 -6.28
C PHE A 19 -2.12 6.95 -4.92
N GLY A 20 -1.69 7.65 -3.86
CA GLY A 20 -1.63 7.03 -2.54
C GLY A 20 -1.08 7.91 -1.42
N ASP A 21 -0.65 7.25 -0.35
CA ASP A 21 -0.05 7.90 0.82
C ASP A 21 1.49 7.92 0.77
N SER A 22 2.17 7.87 1.92
CA SER A 22 3.65 7.84 1.99
C SER A 22 4.26 6.61 1.31
N LEU A 23 3.56 5.47 1.30
CA LEU A 23 4.04 4.25 0.63
C LEU A 23 4.24 4.48 -0.87
N THR A 24 3.39 5.31 -1.46
CA THR A 24 3.50 5.79 -2.84
C THR A 24 4.49 6.93 -2.97
N ALA A 25 4.42 7.94 -2.08
CA ALA A 25 5.26 9.13 -2.16
C ALA A 25 6.75 8.81 -2.17
N TYR A 26 7.17 7.85 -1.33
CA TYR A 26 8.56 7.45 -1.15
C TYR A 26 9.00 6.33 -2.10
N SER A 27 8.14 5.86 -3.00
CA SER A 27 8.41 4.71 -3.88
C SER A 27 9.38 4.98 -5.04
N PHE A 28 9.95 6.18 -5.13
CA PHE A 28 10.87 6.57 -6.20
C PHE A 28 12.34 6.51 -5.76
N ASP A 29 12.60 6.00 -4.55
CA ASP A 29 13.95 5.78 -4.03
C ASP A 29 14.59 4.55 -4.67
N ASP A 30 15.79 4.72 -5.23
CA ASP A 30 16.56 3.68 -5.89
C ASP A 30 17.25 2.72 -4.91
N GLN A 31 17.49 3.17 -3.67
CA GLN A 31 18.09 2.34 -2.61
C GLN A 31 17.11 1.26 -2.16
N THR A 32 15.84 1.64 -2.00
CA THR A 32 14.75 0.71 -1.68
C THR A 32 14.17 0.05 -2.92
N ARG A 33 14.55 0.49 -4.13
CA ARG A 33 14.01 0.02 -5.42
C ARG A 33 12.48 0.07 -5.43
N GLY A 34 11.94 1.19 -4.95
CA GLY A 34 10.51 1.37 -4.80
C GLY A 34 9.73 1.20 -6.10
N PHE A 35 8.42 0.96 -6.00
CA PHE A 35 7.62 0.63 -7.19
C PHE A 35 7.49 1.76 -8.20
N GLY A 36 7.53 3.03 -7.78
CA GLY A 36 7.64 4.17 -8.68
C GLY A 36 8.93 4.13 -9.48
N TRP A 37 10.08 3.98 -8.81
CA TRP A 37 11.40 3.83 -9.44
C TRP A 37 11.46 2.62 -10.39
N TYR A 38 10.87 1.50 -9.96
CA TYR A 38 10.82 0.28 -10.77
C TYR A 38 10.01 0.49 -12.05
N LEU A 39 8.83 1.13 -11.96
CA LEU A 39 7.98 1.43 -13.10
C LEU A 39 8.63 2.42 -14.07
N GLU A 40 9.36 3.43 -13.59
CA GLU A 40 10.10 4.37 -14.46
C GLU A 40 11.10 3.64 -15.37
N ARG A 41 11.73 2.59 -14.84
CA ARG A 41 12.67 1.77 -15.60
C ARG A 41 11.96 0.82 -16.55
N MET A 42 10.87 0.20 -16.08
CA MET A 42 10.08 -0.75 -16.86
C MET A 42 9.41 -0.08 -18.08
N TYR A 43 8.94 1.15 -17.91
CA TYR A 43 8.22 1.94 -18.90
C TYR A 43 9.06 3.07 -19.50
N LYS A 44 10.38 3.02 -19.35
CA LYS A 44 11.30 4.01 -19.92
C LYS A 44 11.03 4.19 -21.42
N ASP A 45 10.89 5.46 -21.83
CA ASP A 45 10.56 5.89 -23.19
C ASP A 45 9.20 5.40 -23.73
N LYS A 46 8.34 4.83 -22.86
CA LYS A 46 7.02 4.26 -23.22
C LYS A 46 5.87 4.92 -22.46
N ALA A 47 6.07 5.27 -21.19
CA ALA A 47 5.11 6.03 -20.39
C ALA A 47 5.84 6.88 -19.33
N GLU A 48 5.23 8.00 -18.97
CA GLU A 48 5.65 8.80 -17.81
C GLU A 48 5.00 8.24 -16.53
N ILE A 49 5.76 8.15 -15.44
CA ILE A 49 5.25 7.71 -14.15
C ILE A 49 5.01 8.95 -13.29
N ASP A 50 3.75 9.19 -12.93
CA ASP A 50 3.34 10.35 -12.15
C ASP A 50 3.13 10.00 -10.68
N ASN A 51 3.93 10.60 -9.80
CA ASN A 51 3.85 10.42 -8.36
C ASN A 51 2.76 11.32 -7.77
N GLN A 52 1.63 10.72 -7.38
CA GLN A 52 0.54 11.35 -6.64
C GLN A 52 0.41 10.74 -5.23
N GLY A 53 1.56 10.52 -4.58
CA GLY A 53 1.67 10.07 -3.21
C GLY A 53 1.78 11.22 -2.21
N PHE A 54 1.00 11.16 -1.12
CA PHE A 54 0.94 12.22 -0.11
C PHE A 54 1.19 11.65 1.30
N ALA A 55 2.36 11.95 1.87
CA ALA A 55 2.76 11.39 3.15
C ALA A 55 1.81 11.81 4.30
N GLY A 56 1.39 10.84 5.12
CA GLY A 56 0.48 11.04 6.25
C GLY A 56 -1.00 11.19 5.87
N TYR A 57 -1.35 11.10 4.57
CA TYR A 57 -2.72 11.26 4.13
C TYR A 57 -3.56 10.00 4.37
N THR A 58 -4.86 10.22 4.56
CA THR A 58 -5.90 9.18 4.58
C THR A 58 -6.80 9.32 3.36
N THR A 59 -7.70 8.37 3.15
CA THR A 59 -8.75 8.51 2.14
C THR A 59 -9.65 9.74 2.36
N SER A 60 -9.73 10.25 3.59
CA SER A 60 -10.54 11.44 3.91
C SER A 60 -9.81 12.75 3.60
N SER A 61 -8.51 12.84 3.87
CA SER A 61 -7.73 14.08 3.65
C SER A 61 -7.32 14.28 2.20
N ILE A 62 -7.17 13.19 1.42
CA ILE A 62 -6.64 13.22 0.04
C ILE A 62 -7.65 13.68 -1.02
N LYS A 63 -8.93 13.84 -0.67
CA LYS A 63 -10.01 14.10 -1.64
C LYS A 63 -9.76 15.30 -2.54
N ARG A 64 -9.23 16.40 -2.00
CA ARG A 64 -8.95 17.60 -2.81
C ARG A 64 -7.85 17.38 -3.84
N ASP A 65 -6.85 16.57 -3.50
CA ASP A 65 -5.77 16.25 -4.42
C ASP A 65 -6.22 15.21 -5.45
N PHE A 66 -7.13 14.31 -5.08
CA PHE A 66 -7.86 13.46 -6.03
C PHE A 66 -8.66 14.30 -7.04
N ASP A 67 -9.43 15.28 -6.59
CA ASP A 67 -10.24 16.13 -7.48
C ASP A 67 -9.34 16.88 -8.48
N ARG A 68 -8.23 17.47 -8.01
CA ARG A 68 -7.23 18.13 -8.86
C ARG A 68 -6.57 17.18 -9.86
N LEU A 69 -6.26 15.95 -9.42
CA LEU A 69 -5.73 14.91 -10.29
C LEU A 69 -6.72 14.63 -11.43
N ILE A 70 -7.98 14.37 -11.11
CA ILE A 70 -9.03 14.09 -12.10
C ILE A 70 -9.17 15.28 -13.06
N GLU A 71 -9.30 16.51 -12.56
CA GLU A 71 -9.38 17.72 -13.39
C GLU A 71 -8.22 17.84 -14.37
N ARG A 72 -7.00 17.50 -13.93
CA ARG A 72 -5.79 17.57 -14.76
C ARG A 72 -5.75 16.48 -15.83
N ILE A 73 -6.07 15.23 -15.48
CA ILE A 73 -5.94 14.09 -16.42
C ILE A 73 -7.13 13.97 -17.39
N THR A 74 -8.18 14.77 -17.20
CA THR A 74 -9.33 14.87 -18.13
C THR A 74 -9.33 16.15 -18.97
N GLN A 75 -8.23 16.91 -19.02
CA GLN A 75 -8.15 18.05 -19.94
C GLN A 75 -8.10 17.58 -21.41
N PRO A 76 -8.59 18.37 -22.38
CA PRO A 76 -8.63 17.99 -23.79
C PRO A 76 -7.28 17.59 -24.40
N ASP A 77 -6.18 18.11 -23.86
CA ASP A 77 -4.80 17.86 -24.28
C ASP A 77 -4.02 16.98 -23.29
N ALA A 78 -4.68 16.42 -22.27
CA ALA A 78 -4.04 15.53 -21.31
C ALA A 78 -3.49 14.27 -21.99
N ALA A 79 -2.32 13.83 -21.53
CA ALA A 79 -1.74 12.56 -21.95
C ALA A 79 -2.66 11.39 -21.55
N PRO A 80 -2.84 10.37 -22.41
CA PRO A 80 -3.64 9.20 -22.08
C PRO A 80 -3.13 8.53 -20.79
N THR A 81 -4.03 8.24 -19.84
CA THR A 81 -3.67 7.52 -18.61
C THR A 81 -3.88 6.03 -18.82
N LEU A 82 -2.79 5.25 -18.80
CA LEU A 82 -2.83 3.79 -19.00
C LEU A 82 -3.52 3.10 -17.82
N PHE A 83 -3.00 3.32 -16.62
CA PHE A 83 -3.62 2.87 -15.40
C PHE A 83 -3.31 3.79 -14.22
N ILE A 84 -4.17 3.70 -13.21
CA ILE A 84 -4.02 4.40 -11.93
C ILE A 84 -3.93 3.34 -10.84
N THR A 85 -2.89 3.40 -10.00
CA THR A 85 -2.88 2.64 -8.74
C THR A 85 -3.54 3.47 -7.64
N ILE A 86 -4.40 2.87 -6.82
CA ILE A 86 -4.89 3.47 -5.58
C ILE A 86 -4.30 2.64 -4.44
N PHE A 87 -3.31 3.19 -3.75
CA PHE A 87 -2.61 2.55 -2.63
C PHE A 87 -2.78 3.39 -1.36
N LEU A 88 -3.89 3.13 -0.66
CA LEU A 88 -4.35 3.88 0.52
C LEU A 88 -4.88 2.91 1.58
N GLY A 89 -5.08 3.43 2.79
CA GLY A 89 -5.67 2.69 3.91
C GLY A 89 -4.67 2.37 5.01
N ALA A 90 -3.37 2.56 4.79
CA ALA A 90 -2.37 2.33 5.82
C ALA A 90 -2.59 3.27 7.01
N ASN A 91 -2.80 4.57 6.75
CA ASN A 91 -3.08 5.57 7.80
C ASN A 91 -4.52 5.49 8.32
N ASP A 92 -5.50 5.22 7.45
CA ASP A 92 -6.92 5.08 7.81
C ASP A 92 -7.11 4.00 8.90
N ALA A 93 -6.44 2.87 8.74
CA ALA A 93 -6.53 1.72 9.63
C ALA A 93 -5.82 1.92 10.99
N CYS A 94 -5.00 2.95 11.15
CA CYS A 94 -4.28 3.21 12.40
C CYS A 94 -5.24 3.53 13.54
N PHE A 95 -5.04 2.91 14.71
CA PHE A 95 -5.83 3.27 15.88
C PHE A 95 -5.34 4.57 16.51
N VAL A 96 -6.26 5.53 16.69
CA VAL A 96 -6.08 6.76 17.47
C VAL A 96 -7.04 6.70 18.65
N GLY A 97 -6.50 6.43 19.84
CA GLY A 97 -7.31 6.16 21.03
C GLY A 97 -8.10 4.86 20.88
N LYS A 98 -9.44 4.95 20.84
CA LYS A 98 -10.33 3.79 20.84
C LYS A 98 -10.80 3.35 19.46
N SER A 99 -10.67 4.17 18.43
CA SER A 99 -11.14 3.89 17.06
C SER A 99 -10.01 3.97 16.04
N GLU A 100 -10.27 3.44 14.85
CA GLU A 100 -9.49 3.71 13.65
C GLU A 100 -9.51 5.21 13.30
N TYR A 101 -8.51 5.67 12.57
CA TYR A 101 -8.34 7.08 12.23
C TYR A 101 -9.39 7.56 11.21
N VAL A 102 -9.72 6.71 10.24
CA VAL A 102 -10.90 6.88 9.38
C VAL A 102 -11.74 5.61 9.52
N PRO A 103 -12.97 5.66 10.08
CA PRO A 103 -13.78 4.46 10.28
C PRO A 103 -14.00 3.66 9.00
N LEU A 104 -13.98 2.32 9.10
CA LEU A 104 -14.03 1.42 7.94
C LEU A 104 -15.18 1.73 6.96
N PRO A 105 -16.44 2.03 7.38
CA PRO A 105 -17.49 2.39 6.44
C PRO A 105 -17.16 3.63 5.59
N LEU A 106 -16.58 4.67 6.22
CA LEU A 106 -16.20 5.89 5.52
C LEU A 106 -15.01 5.66 4.57
N PHE A 107 -14.05 4.82 4.98
CA PHE A 107 -12.97 4.38 4.11
C PHE A 107 -13.52 3.67 2.85
N GLU A 108 -14.44 2.73 3.02
CA GLU A 108 -15.05 2.01 1.89
C GLU A 108 -15.79 2.97 0.94
N ASP A 109 -16.57 3.89 1.49
CA ASP A 109 -17.29 4.90 0.70
C ASP A 109 -16.32 5.80 -0.09
N ASN A 110 -15.22 6.22 0.53
CA ASN A 110 -14.20 7.04 -0.13
C ASN A 110 -13.55 6.27 -1.30
N ILE A 111 -13.14 5.03 -1.09
CA ILE A 111 -12.54 4.20 -2.15
C ILE A 111 -13.54 3.98 -3.30
N ARG A 112 -14.80 3.65 -2.99
CA ARG A 112 -15.86 3.49 -4.01
C ARG A 112 -16.09 4.79 -4.79
N SER A 113 -16.02 5.94 -4.12
CA SER A 113 -16.17 7.25 -4.75
C SER A 113 -15.03 7.54 -5.72
N PHE A 114 -13.77 7.25 -5.35
CA PHE A 114 -12.62 7.43 -6.25
C PHE A 114 -12.76 6.57 -7.51
N ILE A 115 -13.08 5.28 -7.36
CA ILE A 115 -13.25 4.36 -8.49
C ILE A 115 -14.41 4.81 -9.39
N SER A 116 -15.58 5.10 -8.82
CA SER A 116 -16.76 5.55 -9.57
C SER A 116 -16.50 6.85 -10.32
N THR A 117 -15.71 7.75 -9.74
CA THR A 117 -15.32 9.01 -10.39
C THR A 117 -14.45 8.74 -11.61
N ILE A 118 -13.42 7.89 -11.50
CA ILE A 118 -12.56 7.53 -12.65
C ILE A 118 -13.37 6.84 -13.74
N LEU A 119 -14.24 5.89 -13.38
CA LEU A 119 -15.02 5.11 -14.35
C LEU A 119 -16.09 5.94 -15.07
N SER A 120 -16.56 7.04 -14.48
CA SER A 120 -17.61 7.91 -15.08
C SER A 120 -17.08 8.98 -16.03
N LYS A 121 -15.76 9.12 -16.19
CA LYS A 121 -15.14 10.07 -17.12
C LYS A 121 -14.93 9.43 -18.49
N ASP A 122 -15.51 10.01 -19.52
CA ASP A 122 -15.36 9.55 -20.91
C ASP A 122 -13.89 9.63 -21.37
N GLU A 123 -13.17 10.66 -20.93
CA GLU A 123 -11.73 10.86 -21.20
C GLU A 123 -10.86 9.74 -20.63
N LEU A 124 -11.35 9.04 -19.62
CA LEU A 124 -10.66 7.93 -18.96
C LEU A 124 -11.28 6.58 -19.32
N SER A 125 -12.11 6.48 -20.36
CA SER A 125 -12.82 5.24 -20.76
C SER A 125 -11.92 4.02 -20.97
N HIS A 126 -10.64 4.23 -21.30
CA HIS A 126 -9.64 3.15 -21.45
C HIS A 126 -8.71 2.97 -20.25
N THR A 127 -8.74 3.88 -19.27
CA THR A 127 -7.87 3.85 -18.09
C THR A 127 -8.23 2.69 -17.19
N LYS A 128 -7.22 1.92 -16.78
CA LYS A 128 -7.36 0.81 -15.83
C LYS A 128 -7.12 1.28 -14.39
N ILE A 129 -7.64 0.54 -13.42
CA ILE A 129 -7.53 0.86 -11.99
C ILE A 129 -7.00 -0.36 -11.25
N VAL A 130 -5.90 -0.18 -10.52
CA VAL A 130 -5.33 -1.20 -9.62
C VAL A 130 -5.54 -0.73 -8.19
N LEU A 131 -6.34 -1.44 -7.40
CA LEU A 131 -6.43 -1.19 -5.96
C LEU A 131 -5.37 -2.04 -5.26
N ILE A 132 -4.49 -1.40 -4.50
CA ILE A 132 -3.45 -2.10 -3.73
C ILE A 132 -3.85 -2.08 -2.27
N THR A 133 -3.98 -3.25 -1.64
CA THR A 133 -4.30 -3.34 -0.21
C THR A 133 -3.18 -2.74 0.65
N PRO A 134 -3.47 -2.06 1.77
CA PRO A 134 -2.42 -1.64 2.71
C PRO A 134 -1.61 -2.85 3.22
N PRO A 135 -0.29 -2.71 3.44
CA PRO A 135 0.54 -3.80 3.95
C PRO A 135 0.29 -4.06 5.45
N PRO A 136 0.73 -5.23 5.97
CA PRO A 136 0.99 -5.39 7.40
C PRO A 136 2.00 -4.36 7.91
N ILE A 137 2.00 -4.18 9.23
CA ILE A 137 3.09 -3.52 9.95
C ILE A 137 3.99 -4.58 10.57
N ASN A 138 5.24 -4.22 10.80
CA ASN A 138 6.20 -5.06 11.48
C ASN A 138 6.48 -4.48 12.86
N VAL A 139 5.66 -4.88 13.84
CA VAL A 139 5.84 -4.46 15.23
C VAL A 139 6.62 -5.55 15.97
N PRO A 140 7.67 -5.19 16.75
CA PRO A 140 8.31 -6.14 17.65
C PRO A 140 7.36 -6.60 18.75
N ASP A 141 7.69 -7.71 19.40
CA ASP A 141 7.09 -8.03 20.69
C ASP A 141 7.47 -6.91 21.69
N PRO A 142 6.53 -6.33 22.45
CA PRO A 142 6.83 -5.40 23.54
C PRO A 142 7.79 -5.92 24.63
N GLU A 143 8.06 -7.23 24.68
CA GLU A 143 9.11 -7.84 25.52
C GLU A 143 10.49 -7.93 24.84
N ASP A 144 10.55 -7.82 23.50
CA ASP A 144 11.79 -7.78 22.72
C ASP A 144 12.37 -6.36 22.61
N GLU A 145 11.65 -5.31 23.04
CA GLU A 145 12.25 -3.99 23.17
C GLU A 145 13.34 -4.03 24.25
N PRO A 146 14.60 -3.67 23.92
CA PRO A 146 15.66 -3.65 24.90
C PRO A 146 15.26 -2.71 26.04
N TYR A 147 15.27 -3.23 27.27
CA TYR A 147 15.26 -2.39 28.46
C TYR A 147 16.39 -1.37 28.31
N ASP A 148 16.06 -0.09 28.13
CA ASP A 148 17.03 0.99 28.27
C ASP A 148 17.47 1.00 29.74
N GLU A 149 18.65 0.42 30.02
CA GLU A 149 19.26 0.45 31.36
C GLU A 149 19.45 1.90 31.87
N ASP A 150 19.51 2.87 30.94
CA ASP A 150 19.64 4.30 31.22
C ASP A 150 18.31 4.99 31.60
N GLU A 151 17.15 4.34 31.40
CA GLU A 151 15.84 4.75 31.96
C GLU A 151 15.51 3.99 33.26
N ASP A 152 16.52 3.59 34.04
CA ASP A 152 16.30 3.20 35.43
C ASP A 152 15.81 4.43 36.23
N LEU A 153 14.49 4.62 36.24
CA LEU A 153 13.76 5.53 37.13
C LEU A 153 13.92 5.16 38.63
N GLY A 154 14.86 4.28 38.99
CA GLY A 154 15.01 3.71 40.32
C GLY A 154 13.84 2.81 40.70
N MET A 155 13.17 2.22 39.71
CA MET A 155 11.94 1.47 39.89
C MET A 155 12.27 0.02 40.25
N GLY A 156 12.34 -0.25 41.56
CA GLY A 156 12.75 -1.57 42.07
C GLY A 156 11.92 -2.75 41.55
N PRO A 157 12.41 -4.00 41.72
CA PRO A 157 11.86 -5.22 41.09
C PRO A 157 10.35 -5.46 41.31
N LEU A 158 9.81 -4.99 42.43
CA LEU A 158 8.39 -5.12 42.76
C LEU A 158 7.50 -4.27 41.85
N MET A 159 7.95 -3.07 41.48
CA MET A 159 7.22 -2.17 40.60
C MET A 159 7.30 -2.65 39.14
N GLN A 160 8.46 -3.16 38.70
CA GLN A 160 8.57 -3.83 37.41
C GLN A 160 7.62 -5.03 37.30
N ALA A 161 7.61 -5.91 38.31
CA ALA A 161 6.69 -7.04 38.34
C ALA A 161 5.21 -6.61 38.38
N ALA A 162 4.90 -5.49 39.06
CA ALA A 162 3.55 -4.93 39.06
C ALA A 162 3.15 -4.35 37.69
N LEU A 163 4.06 -3.67 36.99
CA LEU A 163 3.85 -3.14 35.65
C LEU A 163 3.70 -4.27 34.62
N ALA A 164 4.52 -5.31 34.70
CA ALA A 164 4.40 -6.50 33.86
C ALA A 164 3.05 -7.21 34.06
N ARG A 165 2.55 -7.29 35.30
CA ARG A 165 1.22 -7.85 35.62
C ARG A 165 0.05 -6.93 35.25
N ALA A 166 0.31 -5.64 35.07
CA ALA A 166 -0.68 -4.65 34.67
C ALA A 166 -0.68 -4.39 33.15
N ARG A 167 0.20 -5.05 32.38
CA ARG A 167 0.16 -4.98 30.92
C ARG A 167 -1.20 -5.51 30.43
N PRO A 168 -1.85 -4.82 29.48
CA PRO A 168 -3.05 -5.34 28.83
C PRO A 168 -2.79 -6.72 28.23
N GLU A 169 -3.85 -7.49 28.00
CA GLU A 169 -3.74 -8.69 27.17
C GLU A 169 -3.09 -8.31 25.83
N PRO A 170 -2.10 -9.05 25.30
CA PRO A 170 -1.35 -8.64 24.10
C PRO A 170 -2.24 -8.28 22.89
N LYS A 171 -3.40 -8.92 22.76
CA LYS A 171 -4.39 -8.63 21.71
C LYS A 171 -5.19 -7.34 21.90
N GLU A 172 -5.21 -6.79 23.11
CA GLU A 172 -5.82 -5.49 23.43
C GLU A 172 -4.85 -4.32 23.20
N GLU A 173 -3.55 -4.60 23.01
CA GLU A 173 -2.55 -3.59 22.73
C GLU A 173 -2.76 -2.90 21.38
N ARG A 174 -2.33 -1.64 21.32
CA ARG A 174 -2.51 -0.79 20.13
C ARG A 174 -1.84 -1.38 18.89
N ALA A 175 -0.69 -2.03 19.05
CA ALA A 175 0.06 -2.67 17.98
C ALA A 175 -0.75 -3.75 17.27
N TYR A 176 -1.14 -4.80 18.01
CA TYR A 176 -1.93 -5.90 17.46
C TYR A 176 -3.28 -5.43 16.92
N ARG A 177 -3.96 -4.52 17.63
CA ARG A 177 -5.21 -3.93 17.15
C ARG A 177 -5.04 -3.19 15.82
N THR A 178 -3.95 -2.45 15.66
CA THR A 178 -3.62 -1.77 14.39
C THR A 178 -3.28 -2.76 13.29
N TYR A 179 -2.53 -3.82 13.60
CA TYR A 179 -2.24 -4.90 12.67
C TYR A 179 -3.52 -5.54 12.13
N MET A 180 -4.42 -5.98 13.02
CA MET A 180 -5.71 -6.56 12.62
C MET A 180 -6.65 -5.55 11.97
N SER A 181 -6.52 -4.26 12.29
CA SER A 181 -7.17 -3.20 11.54
C SER A 181 -6.74 -3.18 10.09
N LYS A 182 -5.43 -3.12 9.82
CA LYS A 182 -4.90 -3.07 8.45
C LYS A 182 -5.33 -4.29 7.64
N LYS A 183 -5.39 -5.49 8.26
CA LYS A 183 -5.98 -6.68 7.64
C LYS A 183 -7.43 -6.46 7.18
N ARG A 184 -8.29 -5.92 8.06
CA ARG A 184 -9.71 -5.64 7.71
C ARG A 184 -9.84 -4.65 6.54
N TYR A 185 -8.95 -3.66 6.46
CA TYR A 185 -8.95 -2.68 5.37
C TYR A 185 -8.44 -3.30 4.07
N ALA A 186 -7.44 -4.19 4.13
CA ALA A 186 -7.02 -5.02 3.01
C ALA A 186 -8.18 -5.90 2.49
N ASP A 187 -8.86 -6.61 3.38
CA ASP A 187 -10.04 -7.43 3.05
C ASP A 187 -11.15 -6.57 2.39
N ALA A 188 -11.35 -5.34 2.86
CA ALA A 188 -12.29 -4.40 2.27
C ALA A 188 -11.90 -3.94 0.87
N ILE A 189 -10.63 -3.59 0.63
CA ILE A 189 -10.13 -3.25 -0.71
C ILE A 189 -10.37 -4.41 -1.69
N MET A 190 -10.07 -5.65 -1.28
CA MET A 190 -10.28 -6.82 -2.15
C MET A 190 -11.75 -7.05 -2.45
N ARG A 191 -12.64 -6.91 -1.46
CA ARG A 191 -14.09 -7.00 -1.66
C ARG A 191 -14.62 -5.87 -2.55
N ILE A 192 -14.14 -4.64 -2.39
CA ILE A 192 -14.52 -3.51 -3.24
C ILE A 192 -14.10 -3.77 -4.69
N SER A 193 -12.84 -4.19 -4.92
CA SER A 193 -12.33 -4.43 -6.28
C SER A 193 -13.19 -5.41 -7.07
N LYS A 194 -13.70 -6.46 -6.42
CA LYS A 194 -14.55 -7.50 -7.02
C LYS A 194 -15.97 -7.02 -7.33
N ALA A 195 -16.41 -5.90 -6.75
CA ALA A 195 -17.74 -5.34 -6.95
C ALA A 195 -17.82 -4.35 -8.13
N PHE A 196 -16.67 -3.98 -8.71
CA PHE A 196 -16.58 -3.07 -9.86
C PHE A 196 -16.31 -3.83 -11.17
N ASP A 197 -16.33 -3.08 -12.28
CA ASP A 197 -16.05 -3.58 -13.62
C ASP A 197 -14.78 -4.43 -13.67
N ALA A 198 -14.97 -5.72 -13.93
CA ALA A 198 -13.89 -6.69 -14.00
C ALA A 198 -12.96 -6.49 -15.21
N GLU A 199 -13.34 -5.69 -16.21
CA GLU A 199 -12.46 -5.38 -17.36
C GLU A 199 -11.46 -4.26 -17.05
N ARG A 200 -11.84 -3.32 -16.18
CA ARG A 200 -11.04 -2.11 -15.87
C ARG A 200 -10.51 -2.03 -14.46
N VAL A 201 -11.05 -2.78 -13.50
CA VAL A 201 -10.65 -2.74 -12.09
C VAL A 201 -10.06 -4.07 -11.64
N VAL A 202 -8.95 -4.03 -10.91
CA VAL A 202 -8.36 -5.21 -10.27
C VAL A 202 -7.84 -4.88 -8.87
N GLY A 203 -7.98 -5.82 -7.95
CA GLY A 203 -7.38 -5.76 -6.63
C GLY A 203 -6.08 -6.54 -6.59
N LEU A 204 -5.02 -5.93 -6.04
CA LEU A 204 -3.77 -6.57 -5.67
C LEU A 204 -3.76 -6.79 -4.15
N ASP A 205 -3.84 -8.04 -3.73
CA ASP A 205 -3.77 -8.46 -2.32
C ASP A 205 -2.33 -8.45 -1.81
N TYR A 206 -1.77 -7.24 -1.71
CA TYR A 206 -0.42 -7.03 -1.25
C TYR A 206 -0.22 -7.40 0.23
N TRP A 207 -1.27 -7.28 1.05
CA TRP A 207 -1.26 -7.79 2.43
C TRP A 207 -0.90 -9.27 2.43
N LYS A 208 -1.65 -10.08 1.67
CA LYS A 208 -1.43 -11.52 1.59
C LYS A 208 -0.07 -11.83 1.00
N ALA A 209 0.31 -11.17 -0.09
CA ALA A 209 1.60 -11.39 -0.75
C ALA A 209 2.79 -11.14 0.21
N LEU A 210 2.72 -10.08 1.01
CA LEU A 210 3.77 -9.75 1.96
C LEU A 210 3.81 -10.76 3.13
N VAL A 211 2.65 -11.11 3.69
CA VAL A 211 2.53 -12.14 4.75
C VAL A 211 3.06 -13.49 4.26
N ASP A 212 2.70 -13.93 3.05
CA ASP A 212 3.20 -15.18 2.46
C ASP A 212 4.73 -15.17 2.35
N ALA A 213 5.31 -14.03 1.93
CA ALA A 213 6.76 -13.88 1.83
C ALA A 213 7.43 -13.97 3.20
N GLY A 214 6.87 -13.32 4.23
CA GLY A 214 7.35 -13.41 5.60
C GLY A 214 7.25 -14.84 6.17
N LEU A 215 6.13 -15.52 5.96
CA LEU A 215 5.94 -16.91 6.37
C LEU A 215 6.94 -17.85 5.67
N LYS A 216 7.20 -17.63 4.38
CA LYS A 216 8.20 -18.38 3.61
C LYS A 216 9.60 -18.22 4.20
N ASP A 217 10.02 -17.00 4.52
CA ASP A 217 11.31 -16.75 5.17
C ASP A 217 11.42 -17.40 6.56
N GLN A 218 10.28 -17.57 7.25
CA GLN A 218 10.21 -18.25 8.54
C GLN A 218 10.09 -19.79 8.42
N GLY A 219 10.16 -20.34 7.20
CA GLY A 219 10.05 -21.78 6.95
C GLY A 219 8.63 -22.33 7.06
N ARG A 220 7.60 -21.46 7.04
CA ARG A 220 6.17 -21.79 7.22
C ARG A 220 5.38 -21.67 5.91
N SER A 221 5.95 -22.13 4.81
CA SER A 221 5.32 -22.00 3.48
C SER A 221 4.42 -23.19 3.13
N GLY A 222 3.26 -22.91 2.52
CA GLY A 222 2.48 -23.89 1.76
C GLY A 222 1.57 -24.80 2.57
N GLY A 223 0.30 -24.39 2.74
CA GLY A 223 -0.81 -25.30 3.09
C GLY A 223 -0.73 -25.99 4.45
N ASP A 224 0.26 -25.66 5.29
CA ASP A 224 0.30 -26.06 6.69
C ASP A 224 -0.94 -25.46 7.38
N GLU A 225 -1.72 -26.27 8.09
CA GLU A 225 -3.00 -25.84 8.70
C GLU A 225 -2.79 -24.67 9.69
N ASP A 226 -1.56 -24.51 10.20
CA ASP A 226 -1.13 -23.44 11.11
C ASP A 226 -0.39 -22.26 10.43
N ALA A 227 -0.26 -22.22 9.10
CA ALA A 227 0.52 -21.16 8.42
C ALA A 227 -0.11 -19.76 8.60
N TYR A 228 -1.44 -19.70 8.63
CA TYR A 228 -2.23 -18.48 8.83
C TYR A 228 -2.84 -18.37 10.24
N ASP A 229 -2.26 -19.07 11.22
CA ASP A 229 -2.57 -18.83 12.63
C ASP A 229 -2.39 -17.35 12.95
N GLU A 230 -3.50 -16.67 13.32
CA GLU A 230 -3.54 -15.24 13.60
C GLU A 230 -2.55 -14.85 14.71
N ASP A 231 -2.25 -15.80 15.60
CA ASP A 231 -1.37 -15.56 16.74
C ASP A 231 0.11 -15.64 16.35
N LYS A 232 0.41 -16.09 15.13
CA LYS A 232 1.76 -16.28 14.62
C LYS A 232 2.03 -15.52 13.33
N LEU A 233 1.16 -14.59 12.92
CA LEU A 233 1.36 -13.83 11.69
C LEU A 233 2.61 -12.93 11.79
N PRO A 234 3.45 -12.87 10.74
CA PRO A 234 4.67 -12.07 10.79
C PRO A 234 4.41 -10.61 11.17
N GLY A 235 5.16 -10.09 12.15
CA GLY A 235 5.09 -8.68 12.56
C GLY A 235 3.84 -8.26 13.34
N CYS A 236 2.99 -9.19 13.78
CA CYS A 236 1.76 -8.84 14.51
C CYS A 236 1.97 -8.38 15.96
N GLY A 237 3.20 -8.46 16.48
CA GLY A 237 3.56 -7.99 17.82
C GLY A 237 3.12 -8.91 18.97
N LEU A 238 2.73 -10.16 18.68
CA LEU A 238 2.50 -11.18 19.69
C LEU A 238 3.79 -11.99 19.94
N HIS A 239 4.00 -12.45 21.17
CA HIS A 239 5.15 -13.27 21.56
C HIS A 239 5.31 -14.59 20.79
N THR A 240 4.22 -15.11 20.24
CA THR A 240 4.22 -16.30 19.38
C THR A 240 4.57 -15.99 17.92
N ALA A 241 4.64 -14.73 17.55
CA ALA A 241 4.90 -14.27 16.20
C ALA A 241 6.35 -13.80 16.03
N LYS A 242 6.91 -14.04 14.85
CA LYS A 242 8.22 -13.52 14.45
C LYS A 242 8.04 -12.27 13.61
N GLN A 243 8.95 -11.33 13.73
CA GLN A 243 9.01 -10.17 12.84
C GLN A 243 9.34 -10.58 11.39
N PHE A 244 9.01 -9.71 10.46
CA PHE A 244 9.65 -9.73 9.15
C PHE A 244 11.16 -9.50 9.30
N ARG A 245 11.98 -10.20 8.53
CA ARG A 245 13.43 -10.01 8.56
C ARG A 245 13.83 -8.63 8.02
N GLU A 246 15.07 -8.24 8.30
CA GLU A 246 15.67 -7.01 7.77
C GLU A 246 15.51 -6.92 6.25
N GLY A 247 15.19 -5.71 5.77
CA GLY A 247 14.99 -5.41 4.36
C GLY A 247 13.52 -5.41 3.91
N TYR A 248 12.58 -5.93 4.69
CA TYR A 248 11.14 -5.81 4.39
C TYR A 248 10.60 -4.43 4.70
N PHE A 249 10.98 -3.88 5.85
CA PHE A 249 10.55 -2.57 6.32
C PHE A 249 11.76 -1.74 6.76
N THR A 250 11.66 -0.42 6.63
CA THR A 250 12.68 0.53 7.13
C THR A 250 12.37 1.04 8.53
N ASP A 251 11.09 1.17 8.87
CA ASP A 251 10.61 1.71 10.16
C ASP A 251 9.36 0.98 10.70
N GLY A 252 9.14 -0.26 10.26
CA GLY A 252 7.98 -1.06 10.63
C GLY A 252 6.70 -0.78 9.84
N LEU A 253 6.66 0.26 9.00
CA LEU A 253 5.56 0.54 8.07
C LEU A 253 6.03 0.75 6.63
N HIS A 254 7.03 1.59 6.42
CA HIS A 254 7.57 1.88 5.10
C HIS A 254 8.43 0.73 4.61
N LEU A 255 8.34 0.47 3.31
CA LEU A 255 8.92 -0.73 2.71
C LEU A 255 10.42 -0.56 2.47
N GLY A 256 11.17 -1.60 2.82
CA GLY A 256 12.54 -1.78 2.36
C GLY A 256 12.60 -2.51 1.02
N VAL A 257 13.81 -2.85 0.58
CA VAL A 257 14.07 -3.48 -0.73
C VAL A 257 13.31 -4.79 -0.95
N LEU A 258 13.17 -5.63 0.08
CA LEU A 258 12.44 -6.90 -0.01
C LEU A 258 10.93 -6.67 -0.06
N GLY A 259 10.43 -5.69 0.69
CA GLY A 259 9.02 -5.31 0.68
C GLY A 259 8.60 -4.79 -0.70
N TYR A 260 9.38 -3.88 -1.26
CA TYR A 260 9.15 -3.38 -2.62
C TYR A 260 9.37 -4.46 -3.68
N GLN A 261 10.31 -5.38 -3.51
CA GLN A 261 10.45 -6.51 -4.45
C GLN A 261 9.14 -7.31 -4.55
N VAL A 262 8.53 -7.68 -3.42
CA VAL A 262 7.23 -8.39 -3.42
C VAL A 262 6.15 -7.55 -4.09
N LEU A 263 6.11 -6.23 -3.84
CA LEU A 263 5.13 -5.33 -4.45
C LEU A 263 5.31 -5.25 -5.97
N ASN A 264 6.55 -5.07 -6.44
CA ASN A 264 6.88 -4.92 -7.85
C ASN A 264 6.52 -6.17 -8.64
N GLU A 265 6.91 -7.35 -8.15
CA GLU A 265 6.59 -8.64 -8.77
C GLU A 265 5.07 -8.84 -8.81
N SER A 266 4.38 -8.71 -7.67
CA SER A 266 2.94 -8.94 -7.59
C SER A 266 2.13 -7.92 -8.41
N LEU A 267 2.56 -6.66 -8.44
CA LEU A 267 1.93 -5.62 -9.25
C LEU A 267 2.02 -5.95 -10.74
N MET A 268 3.21 -6.31 -11.23
CA MET A 268 3.39 -6.65 -12.63
C MET A 268 2.67 -7.93 -13.01
N ASP A 269 2.64 -8.94 -12.14
CA ASP A 269 1.89 -10.18 -12.37
C ASP A 269 0.38 -9.89 -12.52
N VAL A 270 -0.18 -9.08 -11.63
CA VAL A 270 -1.60 -8.70 -11.69
C VAL A 270 -1.90 -7.83 -12.91
N VAL A 271 -1.08 -6.82 -13.18
CA VAL A 271 -1.30 -5.87 -14.30
C VAL A 271 -1.13 -6.58 -15.64
N LEU A 272 -0.04 -7.30 -15.86
CA LEU A 272 0.24 -7.95 -17.14
C LEU A 272 -0.55 -9.23 -17.34
N GLY A 273 -0.91 -9.94 -16.26
CA GLY A 273 -1.81 -11.08 -16.32
C GLY A 273 -3.22 -10.67 -16.75
N LYS A 274 -3.66 -9.47 -16.34
CA LYS A 274 -5.00 -8.96 -16.67
C LYS A 274 -5.05 -8.14 -17.97
N TRP A 275 -4.03 -7.32 -18.21
CA TRP A 275 -3.91 -6.44 -19.38
C TRP A 275 -2.57 -6.66 -20.07
N PRO A 276 -2.41 -7.78 -20.81
CA PRO A 276 -1.16 -8.11 -21.50
C PRO A 276 -0.71 -7.04 -22.51
N GLU A 277 -1.63 -6.20 -22.99
CA GLU A 277 -1.33 -5.07 -23.87
C GLU A 277 -0.48 -3.98 -23.21
N LEU A 278 -0.44 -3.94 -21.87
CA LEU A 278 0.44 -3.04 -21.11
C LEU A 278 1.87 -3.57 -21.01
N ALA A 279 2.15 -4.80 -21.49
CA ALA A 279 3.49 -5.34 -21.51
C ALA A 279 4.40 -4.48 -22.40
N THR A 280 5.50 -4.01 -21.83
CA THR A 280 6.50 -3.27 -22.56
C THR A 280 7.30 -4.27 -23.41
N ARG A 281 6.88 -4.50 -24.66
CA ARG A 281 7.64 -5.36 -25.59
C ARG A 281 9.10 -4.89 -25.59
N ALA A 282 10.02 -5.83 -25.35
CA ALA A 282 11.46 -5.60 -25.37
C ALA A 282 11.95 -5.24 -26.78
#